data_AF-A0A1P8XEG5-F1
#
_entry.id   AF-A0A1P8XEG5-F1
#
_cell.length_a   1.000
_cell.length_b   1.000
_cell.length_c   1.000
_cell.angle_alpha   90.00
_cell.angle_beta   90.00
_cell.angle_gamma   90.00
#
_symmetry.space_group_name_H-M   'P 1'
#
loop_
_entity.id
_entity.type
_entity.pdbx_description
1 polymer ?
#
loop_
_entity_poly.entity_id
_entity_poly.type
_entity_poly.pdbx_seq_one_letter_code
_entity_poly.pdbx_strand_id
1 'polypeptide(L)'
;MTVDEVRAALRADLVGAMKARDAVHVAAVRTAIAAIDNAESVDIEGITATEVPRRELSDTEVQAILAQHVHDYGAEADGYDAVGQAEAAERLRRQAALLRRHL
;
A
#
# COMPACT_ATOMS: atom_id res chain seq x y z
N MET A 1 -2.54 10.35 -10.67
CA MET A 1 -1.81 9.29 -11.41
C MET A 1 -2.82 8.23 -11.82
N THR A 2 -2.65 7.65 -13.00
CA THR A 2 -3.43 6.48 -13.41
C THR A 2 -3.03 5.23 -12.62
N VAL A 3 -3.86 4.18 -12.60
CA VAL A 3 -3.52 2.90 -11.96
C VAL A 3 -2.17 2.34 -12.46
N ASP A 4 -1.93 2.38 -13.76
CA ASP A 4 -0.67 1.90 -14.35
C ASP A 4 0.53 2.77 -13.92
N GLU A 5 0.35 4.09 -13.85
CA GLU A 5 1.39 5.01 -13.35
C GLU A 5 1.73 4.74 -11.89
N VAL A 6 0.72 4.51 -11.04
CA VAL A 6 0.91 4.18 -9.61
C VAL A 6 1.63 2.84 -9.48
N ARG A 7 1.21 1.83 -10.24
CA ARG A 7 1.85 0.51 -10.20
C ARG A 7 3.31 0.57 -10.66
N ALA A 8 3.59 1.32 -11.73
CA ALA A 8 4.94 1.53 -12.21
C ALA A 8 5.81 2.26 -11.17
N ALA A 9 5.27 3.29 -10.53
CA ALA A 9 5.95 4.05 -9.48
C ALA A 9 6.26 3.18 -8.24
N LEU A 10 5.30 2.39 -7.75
CA LEU A 10 5.48 1.47 -6.63
C LEU A 10 6.55 0.40 -6.95
N ARG A 11 6.53 -0.16 -8.16
CA ARG A 11 7.54 -1.14 -8.59
C ARG A 11 8.94 -0.53 -8.67
N ALA A 12 9.06 0.69 -9.19
CA ALA A 12 10.33 1.41 -9.25
C ALA A 12 10.85 1.74 -7.83
N ASP A 13 9.97 2.18 -6.93
CA ASP A 13 10.29 2.49 -5.53
C ASP A 13 10.75 1.24 -4.77
N LEU A 14 10.09 0.09 -5.00
CA LEU A 14 10.53 -1.20 -4.46
C LEU A 14 11.95 -1.55 -4.88
N VAL A 15 12.29 -1.38 -6.16
CA VAL A 15 13.66 -1.62 -6.66
C VAL A 15 14.65 -0.67 -6.00
N GLY A 16 14.29 0.60 -5.81
CA GLY A 16 15.10 1.59 -5.09
C GLY A 16 15.36 1.16 -3.63
N ALA A 17 14.30 0.80 -2.91
CA ALA A 17 14.37 0.36 -1.52
C ALA A 17 15.22 -0.92 -1.35
N MET A 18 15.06 -1.89 -2.25
CA MET A 18 15.87 -3.12 -2.25
C MET A 18 17.36 -2.82 -2.45
N LYS A 19 17.71 -1.90 -3.36
CA LYS A 19 19.11 -1.47 -3.57
C LYS A 19 19.69 -0.77 -2.35
N ALA A 20 18.88 0.05 -1.68
CA ALA A 20 19.25 0.73 -0.44
C ALA A 20 19.32 -0.21 0.79
N ARG A 21 18.86 -1.47 0.65
CA ARG A 21 18.69 -2.44 1.75
C ARG A 21 17.78 -1.93 2.86
N ASP A 22 16.79 -1.10 2.51
CA ASP A 22 15.79 -0.59 3.43
C ASP A 22 14.65 -1.60 3.58
N ALA A 23 14.77 -2.50 4.55
CA ALA A 23 13.80 -3.55 4.80
C ALA A 23 12.39 -3.00 5.16
N VAL A 24 12.33 -1.85 5.83
CA VAL A 24 11.06 -1.23 6.28
C VAL A 24 10.31 -0.67 5.08
N HIS A 25 11.02 0.01 4.18
CA HIS A 25 10.46 0.55 2.94
C HIS A 25 10.04 -0.58 1.99
N VAL A 26 10.87 -1.62 1.85
CA VAL A 26 10.52 -2.82 1.07
C VAL A 26 9.23 -3.47 1.57
N ALA A 27 9.07 -3.65 2.88
CA ALA A 27 7.88 -4.25 3.45
C ALA A 27 6.61 -3.42 3.15
N ALA A 28 6.66 -2.10 3.35
CA ALA A 28 5.52 -1.22 3.11
C ALA A 28 5.08 -1.22 1.64
N VAL A 29 6.02 -1.11 0.69
CA VAL A 29 5.70 -1.08 -0.73
C VAL A 29 5.16 -2.43 -1.22
N ARG A 30 5.69 -3.55 -0.72
CA ARG A 30 5.17 -4.88 -1.07
C ARG A 30 3.75 -5.10 -0.54
N THR A 31 3.45 -4.65 0.66
CA THR A 31 2.09 -4.69 1.21
C THR A 31 1.11 -3.88 0.34
N ALA A 32 1.50 -2.68 -0.07
CA ALA A 32 0.65 -1.83 -0.93
C ALA A 32 0.40 -2.48 -2.30
N ILE A 33 1.44 -3.05 -2.94
CA ILE A 33 1.30 -3.79 -4.21
C ILE A 33 0.35 -4.98 -4.04
N ALA A 34 0.52 -5.76 -2.97
CA ALA A 34 -0.33 -6.91 -2.70
C ALA A 34 -1.79 -6.51 -2.44
N ALA A 35 -2.04 -5.39 -1.75
CA ALA A 35 -3.39 -4.89 -1.53
C ALA A 35 -4.08 -4.48 -2.84
N ILE A 36 -3.36 -3.85 -3.76
CA ILE A 36 -3.88 -3.50 -5.10
C ILE A 36 -4.15 -4.78 -5.91
N ASP A 37 -3.20 -5.72 -5.97
CA ASP A 37 -3.36 -6.98 -6.71
C ASP A 37 -4.52 -7.83 -6.11
N ASN A 38 -4.72 -7.79 -4.79
CA ASN A 38 -5.86 -8.42 -4.12
C ASN A 38 -7.18 -7.71 -4.41
N ALA A 39 -7.22 -6.38 -4.44
CA ALA A 39 -8.44 -5.64 -4.79
C ALA A 39 -8.88 -5.93 -6.24
N GLU A 40 -7.93 -6.16 -7.15
CA GLU A 40 -8.18 -6.71 -8.49
C GLU A 40 -8.75 -8.14 -8.49
N SER A 41 -8.47 -8.92 -7.43
CA SER A 41 -8.78 -10.35 -7.34
C SER A 41 -10.01 -10.68 -6.48
N VAL A 42 -10.32 -9.89 -5.46
CA VAL A 42 -11.35 -10.18 -4.43
C VAL A 42 -12.78 -9.88 -4.92
N ASP A 43 -12.95 -9.06 -5.95
CA ASP A 43 -14.28 -8.85 -6.57
C ASP A 43 -14.75 -10.07 -7.41
N ILE A 44 -13.99 -11.18 -7.39
CA ILE A 44 -14.29 -12.46 -8.05
C ILE A 44 -15.08 -13.41 -7.14
N GLU A 45 -15.18 -13.17 -5.83
CA GLU A 45 -15.84 -14.11 -4.89
C GLU A 45 -17.33 -13.81 -4.63
N GLY A 46 -17.99 -13.13 -5.57
CA GLY A 46 -19.43 -12.84 -5.49
C GLY A 46 -20.35 -13.85 -6.19
N ILE A 47 -20.01 -14.34 -7.39
CA ILE A 47 -20.93 -15.14 -8.21
C ILE A 47 -20.14 -16.07 -9.14
N THR A 48 -20.31 -17.38 -8.93
CA THR A 48 -20.12 -18.54 -9.82
C THR A 48 -18.99 -18.51 -10.88
N ALA A 49 -18.24 -19.61 -10.92
CA ALA A 49 -17.29 -19.99 -11.97
C ALA A 49 -17.84 -19.84 -13.41
N THR A 50 -17.77 -18.63 -13.92
CA THR A 50 -17.84 -18.25 -15.33
C THR A 50 -16.90 -17.07 -15.46
N GLU A 51 -15.85 -17.26 -16.25
CA GLU A 51 -14.84 -16.28 -16.62
C GLU A 51 -15.44 -14.87 -16.81
N VAL A 52 -15.29 -14.01 -15.80
CA VAL A 52 -15.66 -12.58 -15.83
C VAL A 52 -14.37 -11.79 -16.10
N PRO A 53 -14.38 -10.77 -16.98
CA PRO A 53 -13.21 -9.94 -17.21
C PRO A 53 -12.72 -9.35 -15.88
N ARG A 54 -11.40 -9.41 -15.61
CA ARG A 54 -10.80 -8.66 -14.49
C ARG A 54 -11.29 -7.22 -14.59
N ARG A 55 -12.06 -6.77 -13.61
CA ARG A 55 -12.53 -5.40 -13.56
C ARG A 55 -11.30 -4.52 -13.29
N GLU A 56 -10.98 -3.62 -14.23
CA GLU A 56 -9.88 -2.68 -14.06
C GLU A 56 -10.18 -1.80 -12.84
N LEU A 57 -9.29 -1.81 -11.85
CA LEU A 57 -9.35 -0.86 -10.73
C LEU A 57 -9.37 0.56 -11.29
N SER A 58 -10.26 1.40 -10.79
CA SER A 58 -10.23 2.81 -11.11
C SER A 58 -9.10 3.53 -10.37
N ASP A 59 -8.63 4.64 -10.95
CA ASP A 59 -7.63 5.51 -10.32
C ASP A 59 -8.03 5.92 -8.90
N THR A 60 -9.33 6.14 -8.67
CA THR A 60 -9.88 6.53 -7.35
C THR A 60 -9.82 5.38 -6.35
N GLU A 61 -10.05 4.14 -6.76
CA GLU A 61 -9.97 2.97 -5.87
C GLU A 61 -8.53 2.69 -5.44
N VAL A 62 -7.56 2.80 -6.37
CA VAL A 62 -6.14 2.67 -6.02
C VAL A 62 -5.70 3.77 -5.05
N GLN A 63 -6.12 5.01 -5.29
CA GLN A 63 -5.85 6.12 -4.36
C GLN A 63 -6.51 5.89 -2.99
N ALA A 64 -7.73 5.36 -2.95
CA ALA A 64 -8.43 5.04 -1.70
C ALA A 64 -7.70 3.96 -0.90
N ILE A 65 -7.22 2.90 -1.56
CA ILE A 65 -6.43 1.83 -0.93
C ILE A 65 -5.14 2.41 -0.31
N LEU A 66 -4.40 3.22 -1.08
CA LEU A 66 -3.17 3.84 -0.58
C LEU A 66 -3.44 4.82 0.58
N ALA A 67 -4.51 5.62 0.48
CA ALA A 67 -4.90 6.55 1.53
C ALA A 67 -5.32 5.82 2.81
N GLN A 68 -6.00 4.68 2.68
CA GLN A 68 -6.35 3.83 3.82
C GLN A 68 -5.10 3.31 4.53
N HIS A 69 -4.11 2.80 3.79
CA HIS A 69 -2.85 2.35 4.39
C HIS A 69 -2.08 3.48 5.09
N VAL A 70 -2.06 4.69 4.52
CA VAL A 70 -1.46 5.86 5.16
C VAL A 70 -2.17 6.18 6.48
N HIS A 71 -3.51 6.12 6.49
CA HIS A 71 -4.31 6.33 7.70
C HIS A 71 -4.02 5.25 8.76
N ASP A 72 -4.02 3.98 8.37
CA ASP A 72 -3.82 2.85 9.29
C ASP A 72 -2.45 2.89 9.97
N TYR A 73 -1.38 3.16 9.21
CA TYR A 73 -0.06 3.37 9.78
C TYR A 73 0.00 4.56 10.74
N GLY A 74 -0.75 5.63 10.47
CA GLY A 74 -0.87 6.77 11.38
C GLY A 74 -1.55 6.40 12.69
N ALA A 75 -2.71 5.73 12.61
CA ALA A 75 -3.47 5.29 13.77
C ALA A 75 -2.67 4.29 14.64
N GLU A 76 -1.96 3.35 14.01
CA GLU A 76 -1.11 2.40 14.71
C GLU A 76 0.09 3.10 15.37
N ALA A 77 0.70 4.10 14.70
CA ALA A 77 1.79 4.89 15.28
C ALA A 77 1.33 5.64 16.55
N ASP A 78 0.13 6.21 16.52
CA ASP A 78 -0.44 6.90 17.69
C ASP A 78 -0.70 5.92 18.85
N GLY A 79 -1.12 4.69 18.55
CA GLY A 79 -1.22 3.61 19.54
C GLY A 79 0.13 3.24 20.18
N TYR A 80 1.20 3.18 19.38
CA TYR A 80 2.55 2.91 19.90
C TYR A 80 3.10 4.05 20.75
N ASP A 81 2.84 5.30 20.38
CA ASP A 81 3.23 6.46 21.19
C ASP A 81 2.53 6.45 22.55
N ALA A 82 1.24 6.09 22.58
CA ALA A 82 0.46 6.02 23.82
C ALA A 82 1.06 5.04 24.86
N VAL A 83 1.81 4.02 24.41
CA VAL A 83 2.50 3.04 25.27
C VAL A 83 4.01 3.27 25.37
N GLY A 84 4.50 4.43 24.92
CA GLY A 84 5.90 4.83 25.04
C GLY A 84 6.86 4.18 24.04
N GLN A 85 6.35 3.56 22.97
CA GLN A 85 7.17 2.90 21.95
C GLN A 85 7.45 3.83 20.75
N ALA A 86 8.14 4.94 21.01
CA ALA A 86 8.39 5.99 20.02
C ALA A 86 9.12 5.51 18.75
N GLU A 87 10.08 4.59 18.87
CA GLU A 87 10.77 4.05 17.68
C GLU A 87 9.86 3.24 16.77
N ALA A 88 8.88 2.52 17.33
CA ALA A 88 7.89 1.78 16.54
C ALA A 88 6.94 2.74 15.82
N ALA A 89 6.48 3.76 16.53
CA ALA A 89 5.66 4.82 15.95
C ALA A 89 6.38 5.57 14.82
N GLU A 90 7.66 5.90 15.00
CA GLU A 90 8.45 6.56 13.95
C GLU A 90 8.65 5.66 12.71
N ARG A 91 8.83 4.35 12.89
CA ARG A 91 8.88 3.41 11.76
C ARG A 91 7.58 3.43 10.96
N LEU A 92 6.43 3.36 11.62
CA LEU A 92 5.12 3.39 10.96
C LEU A 92 4.85 4.73 10.26
N ARG A 93 5.23 5.86 10.90
CA ARG A 93 5.13 7.19 10.27
C ARG A 93 6.01 7.31 9.04
N ARG A 94 7.21 6.73 9.05
CA ARG A 94 8.05 6.66 7.85
C ARG A 94 7.38 5.84 6.74
N GLN A 95 6.77 4.70 7.06
CA GLN A 95 6.03 3.90 6.08
C GLN A 95 4.83 4.66 5.49
N ALA A 96 4.07 5.37 6.32
CA ALA A 96 2.98 6.24 5.88
C ALA A 96 3.48 7.36 4.94
N ALA A 97 4.58 8.02 5.30
CA ALA A 97 5.17 9.08 4.47
C ALA A 97 5.65 8.57 3.11
N LEU A 98 6.16 7.33 3.05
CA LEU A 98 6.56 6.68 1.81
C LEU A 98 5.37 6.42 0.89
N LEU A 99 4.28 5.85 1.41
CA LEU A 99 3.07 5.59 0.62
C LEU A 99 2.37 6.87 0.17
N ARG A 100 2.39 7.92 1.00
CA ARG A 100 1.79 9.23 0.66
C ARG A 100 2.41 9.91 -0.57
N ARG A 101 3.63 9.52 -0.98
CA ARG A 101 4.27 10.02 -2.21
C ARG A 101 3.61 9.50 -3.50
N HIS A 102 2.77 8.47 -3.38
CA HIS A 102 2.07 7.82 -4.50
C HIS A 102 0.57 8.17 -4.55
N LEU A 103 0.11 9.11 -3.73
CA LEU A 103 -1.21 9.75 -3.78
C LEU A 103 -1.14 11.02 -4.64
#